data_AF-A0A931UHT3-F1
#
_entry.id   AF-A0A931UHT3-F1
#
_cell.length_a   1.000
_cell.length_b   1.000
_cell.length_c   1.000
_cell.angle_alpha   90.00
_cell.angle_beta   90.00
_cell.angle_gamma   90.00
#
_symmetry.space_group_name_H-M   'P 1'
#
loop_
_entity.id
_entity.type
_entity.pdbx_description
1 polymer ?
#
loop_
_entity_poly.entity_id
_entity_poly.type
_entity_poly.pdbx_seq_one_letter_code
_entity_poly.pdbx_strand_id
1 'polypeptide(L)'
;MGFFDFLKGSTATPQPAAGQADTIDLNRPEYKQGCGRVGDGLLHLDWARQAACAGDADRARMEYMKSAESWKQANETEGGKWARELDLANKEYADFVQTDQVYRNGIAVLLPIIKATPGILQTDLYKACPGIERETISYILYFAASSEVIRRTKKGRTYELHAA
;
A
#
# COMPACT_ATOMS: atom_id res chain seq x y z
N MET A 1 -15.58 -5.28 -4.01
CA MET A 1 -14.85 -4.62 -2.91
C MET A 1 -13.85 -3.66 -3.53
N GLY A 2 -13.87 -2.39 -3.14
CA GLY A 2 -12.92 -1.41 -3.67
C GLY A 2 -11.61 -1.41 -2.87
N PHE A 3 -10.54 -0.82 -3.43
CA PHE A 3 -9.26 -0.55 -2.78
C PHE A 3 -9.39 0.09 -1.37
N PHE A 4 -10.53 0.73 -1.07
CA PHE A 4 -10.82 1.31 0.24
C PHE A 4 -11.36 0.36 1.31
N ASP A 5 -11.83 -0.82 0.92
CA ASP A 5 -12.11 -1.91 1.88
C ASP A 5 -10.79 -2.60 2.31
N PHE A 6 -9.77 -2.56 1.46
CA PHE A 6 -8.40 -3.03 1.71
C PHE A 6 -7.68 -2.24 2.82
N LEU A 7 -7.89 -0.92 2.93
CA LEU A 7 -7.20 -0.05 3.90
C LEU A 7 -7.79 -0.02 5.33
N LYS A 8 -8.92 -0.68 5.57
CA LYS A 8 -9.64 -0.60 6.85
C LYS A 8 -9.30 -1.73 7.84
N GLY A 9 -8.56 -2.75 7.42
CA GLY A 9 -8.46 -4.04 8.11
C GLY A 9 -7.12 -4.45 8.72
N SER A 10 -6.01 -3.74 8.51
CA SER A 10 -4.70 -4.17 9.06
C SER A 10 -4.35 -3.39 10.33
N THR A 11 -4.44 -4.05 11.50
CA THR A 11 -3.99 -3.52 12.79
C THR A 11 -2.96 -4.43 13.47
N ALA A 12 -2.18 -5.21 12.72
CA ALA A 12 -1.12 -6.02 13.29
C ALA A 12 0.10 -5.99 12.39
N THR A 13 1.20 -5.47 12.91
CA THR A 13 2.54 -5.58 12.33
C THR A 13 3.19 -6.82 12.94
N PRO A 14 3.43 -7.91 12.20
CA PRO A 14 4.36 -8.95 12.63
C PRO A 14 5.78 -8.44 12.41
N GLN A 15 6.64 -8.65 13.41
CA GLN A 15 8.05 -8.30 13.35
C GLN A 15 8.81 -9.36 12.52
N PRO A 16 9.60 -8.99 11.49
CA PRO A 16 10.24 -9.99 10.63
C PRO A 16 11.42 -10.66 11.34
N ALA A 17 11.45 -12.00 11.28
CA ALA A 17 12.59 -12.80 11.71
C ALA A 17 13.79 -12.61 10.77
N ALA A 18 14.97 -12.38 11.35
CA ALA A 18 16.20 -12.07 10.64
C ALA A 18 16.69 -13.25 9.77
N GLY A 19 17.09 -12.96 8.53
CA GLY A 19 17.89 -13.86 7.69
C GLY A 19 17.30 -14.31 6.34
N GLN A 20 16.20 -13.74 5.88
CA GLN A 20 15.61 -14.08 4.56
C GLN A 20 15.61 -12.86 3.63
N ALA A 21 15.85 -13.09 2.33
CA ALA A 21 15.94 -12.04 1.30
C ALA A 21 14.83 -10.99 1.43
N ASP A 22 15.20 -9.71 1.26
CA ASP A 22 14.34 -8.53 1.38
C ASP A 22 13.27 -8.38 0.29
N THR A 23 13.19 -9.35 -0.63
CA THR A 23 12.25 -9.34 -1.75
C THR A 23 11.68 -10.74 -1.99
N ILE A 24 10.53 -10.79 -2.68
CA ILE A 24 9.95 -12.06 -3.14
C ILE A 24 10.76 -12.57 -4.33
N ASP A 25 11.35 -13.77 -4.16
CA ASP A 25 12.02 -14.52 -5.22
C ASP A 25 10.98 -15.27 -6.06
N LEU A 26 10.75 -14.79 -7.29
CA LEU A 26 9.75 -15.32 -8.21
C LEU A 26 9.98 -16.80 -8.57
N ASN A 27 11.18 -17.33 -8.35
CA ASN A 27 11.56 -18.69 -8.75
C ASN A 27 11.48 -19.73 -7.63
N ARG A 28 11.05 -19.34 -6.42
CA ARG A 28 10.97 -20.27 -5.28
C ARG A 28 10.11 -21.50 -5.61
N PRO A 29 10.62 -22.73 -5.38
CA PRO A 29 9.91 -23.96 -5.71
C PRO A 29 8.53 -24.09 -5.04
N GLU A 30 8.40 -23.55 -3.83
CA GLU A 30 7.16 -23.55 -3.03
C GLU A 30 5.99 -22.85 -3.75
N TYR A 31 6.29 -21.91 -4.64
CA TYR A 31 5.29 -21.20 -5.43
C TYR A 31 4.81 -22.00 -6.65
N LYS A 32 5.56 -23.03 -7.10
CA LYS A 32 5.23 -23.82 -8.29
C LYS A 32 3.99 -24.71 -8.12
N GLN A 33 3.49 -24.88 -6.89
CA GLN A 33 2.23 -25.54 -6.60
C GLN A 33 1.03 -24.57 -6.54
N GLY A 34 1.29 -23.25 -6.58
CA GLY A 34 0.30 -22.19 -6.36
C GLY A 34 -0.49 -21.82 -7.62
N CYS A 35 -1.42 -22.66 -8.06
CA CYS A 35 -2.50 -22.23 -8.94
C CYS A 35 -3.44 -21.29 -8.14
N GLY A 36 -3.78 -20.11 -8.65
CA GLY A 36 -4.69 -19.17 -7.98
C GLY A 36 -4.00 -17.90 -7.45
N ARG A 37 -4.37 -17.42 -6.26
CA ARG A 37 -3.95 -16.09 -5.75
C ARG A 37 -2.45 -15.91 -5.56
N VAL A 38 -1.72 -16.98 -5.22
CA VAL A 38 -0.26 -16.96 -5.15
C VAL A 38 0.35 -16.70 -6.53
N GLY A 39 -0.14 -17.41 -7.56
CA GLY A 39 0.28 -17.20 -8.95
C GLY A 39 -0.05 -15.79 -9.45
N ASP A 40 -1.26 -15.28 -9.17
CA ASP A 40 -1.65 -13.90 -9.50
C ASP A 40 -0.71 -12.88 -8.81
N GLY A 41 -0.40 -13.10 -7.53
CA GLY A 41 0.50 -12.23 -6.75
C GLY A 41 1.90 -12.13 -7.37
N LEU A 42 2.45 -13.25 -7.82
CA LEU A 42 3.75 -13.31 -8.48
C LEU A 42 3.73 -12.67 -9.88
N LEU A 43 2.71 -12.97 -10.68
CA LEU A 43 2.54 -12.42 -12.03
C LEU A 43 2.47 -10.89 -11.99
N HIS A 44 1.62 -10.35 -11.11
CA HIS A 44 1.45 -8.91 -10.97
C HIS A 44 2.70 -8.25 -10.40
N LEU A 45 3.45 -8.92 -9.52
CA LEU A 45 4.73 -8.38 -9.02
C LEU A 45 5.77 -8.27 -10.13
N ASP A 46 5.88 -9.29 -10.98
CA ASP A 46 6.79 -9.28 -12.13
C ASP A 46 6.43 -8.14 -13.11
N TRP A 47 5.14 -8.01 -13.44
CA TRP A 47 4.66 -6.92 -14.29
C TRP A 47 4.86 -5.54 -13.67
N ALA A 48 4.70 -5.41 -12.35
CA ALA A 48 4.95 -4.16 -11.63
C ALA A 48 6.42 -3.75 -11.74
N ARG A 49 7.35 -4.68 -11.49
CA ARG A 49 8.80 -4.46 -11.62
C ARG A 49 9.19 -4.08 -13.05
N GLN A 50 8.64 -4.77 -14.05
CA GLN A 50 8.89 -4.45 -15.47
C GLN A 50 8.40 -3.06 -15.83
N ALA A 51 7.18 -2.71 -15.41
CA ALA A 51 6.61 -1.38 -15.66
C ALA A 51 7.41 -0.27 -14.96
N ALA A 52 7.84 -0.50 -13.71
CA ALA A 52 8.69 0.44 -12.98
C ALA A 52 10.05 0.66 -13.68
N CYS A 53 10.70 -0.42 -14.13
CA CYS A 53 11.94 -0.34 -14.91
C CYS A 53 11.76 0.38 -16.25
N ALA A 54 10.57 0.26 -16.88
CA ALA A 54 10.24 0.95 -18.12
C ALA A 54 9.82 2.42 -17.91
N GLY A 55 9.70 2.90 -16.66
CA GLY A 55 9.23 4.24 -16.34
C GLY A 55 7.70 4.42 -16.44
N ASP A 56 6.94 3.34 -16.62
CA ASP A 56 5.47 3.36 -16.66
C ASP A 56 4.90 3.29 -15.24
N ALA A 57 4.90 4.45 -14.55
CA ALA A 57 4.53 4.56 -13.15
C ALA A 57 3.04 4.21 -12.88
N ASP A 58 2.15 4.51 -13.83
CA ASP A 58 0.71 4.24 -13.67
C ASP A 58 0.44 2.74 -13.73
N ARG A 59 1.04 2.04 -14.70
CA ARG A 59 0.97 0.59 -14.77
C ARG A 59 1.65 -0.04 -13.56
N ALA A 60 2.84 0.43 -13.17
CA ALA A 60 3.54 -0.08 -12.00
C ALA A 60 2.68 0.00 -10.73
N ARG A 61 2.03 1.15 -10.47
CA ARG A 61 1.11 1.33 -9.34
C ARG A 61 -0.04 0.32 -9.37
N MET A 62 -0.67 0.16 -10.53
CA MET A 62 -1.79 -0.78 -10.69
C MET A 62 -1.36 -2.22 -10.39
N GLU A 63 -0.22 -2.63 -10.94
CA GLU A 63 0.27 -4.00 -10.82
C GLU A 63 0.80 -4.30 -9.41
N TYR A 64 1.49 -3.35 -8.76
CA TYR A 64 1.85 -3.48 -7.34
C TYR A 64 0.61 -3.62 -6.45
N MET A 65 -0.43 -2.81 -6.69
CA MET A 65 -1.69 -2.92 -5.95
C MET A 65 -2.36 -4.29 -6.13
N LYS A 66 -2.41 -4.80 -7.37
CA LYS A 66 -2.97 -6.14 -7.64
C LYS A 66 -2.14 -7.24 -6.98
N SER A 67 -0.82 -7.12 -6.99
CA SER A 67 0.07 -8.07 -6.33
C SER A 67 -0.20 -8.13 -4.82
N ALA A 68 -0.20 -6.98 -4.14
CA ALA A 68 -0.48 -6.90 -2.70
C ALA A 68 -1.86 -7.48 -2.32
N GLU A 69 -2.89 -7.19 -3.12
CA GLU A 69 -4.23 -7.73 -2.89
C GLU A 69 -4.29 -9.26 -3.11
N SER A 70 -3.62 -9.77 -4.13
CA SER A 70 -3.52 -11.22 -4.37
C SER A 70 -2.81 -11.94 -3.24
N TRP A 71 -1.68 -11.40 -2.74
CA TRP A 71 -0.99 -11.96 -1.57
C TRP A 71 -1.83 -11.91 -0.30
N LYS A 72 -2.60 -10.84 -0.10
CA LYS A 72 -3.53 -10.72 1.02
C LYS A 72 -4.60 -11.81 0.96
N GLN A 73 -5.26 -11.96 -0.18
CA GLN A 73 -6.30 -12.97 -0.35
C GLN A 73 -5.74 -14.39 -0.19
N ALA A 74 -4.54 -14.66 -0.70
CA ALA A 74 -3.84 -15.92 -0.47
C ALA A 74 -3.60 -16.15 1.04
N ASN A 75 -3.10 -15.13 1.73
CA ASN A 75 -2.82 -15.20 3.16
C ASN A 75 -4.08 -15.45 4.00
N GLU A 76 -5.18 -14.76 3.69
CA GLU A 76 -6.47 -14.94 4.37
C GLU A 76 -7.06 -16.33 4.10
N THR A 77 -6.97 -16.81 2.85
CA THR A 77 -7.51 -18.12 2.45
C THR A 77 -6.72 -19.28 3.06
N GLU A 78 -5.40 -19.15 3.16
CA GLU A 78 -4.51 -20.18 3.70
C GLU A 78 -4.13 -19.95 5.17
N GLY A 79 -4.95 -19.19 5.92
CA GLY A 79 -4.85 -19.11 7.37
C GLY A 79 -3.56 -18.49 7.90
N GLY A 80 -3.03 -17.47 7.24
CA GLY A 80 -1.82 -16.75 7.67
C GLY A 80 -0.51 -17.28 7.09
N LYS A 81 -0.56 -18.33 6.26
CA LYS A 81 0.64 -18.98 5.69
C LYS A 81 1.54 -18.04 4.88
N TRP A 82 0.96 -17.05 4.21
CA TRP A 82 1.67 -16.14 3.30
C TRP A 82 1.90 -14.75 3.90
N ALA A 83 1.89 -14.63 5.24
CA ALA A 83 2.03 -13.35 5.92
C ALA A 83 3.36 -12.67 5.54
N ARG A 84 4.44 -13.45 5.43
CA ARG A 84 5.74 -12.93 5.02
C ARG A 84 5.72 -12.38 3.60
N GLU A 85 5.19 -13.13 2.63
CA GLU A 85 5.10 -12.69 1.23
C GLU A 85 4.21 -11.45 1.10
N LEU A 86 3.11 -11.38 1.85
CA LEU A 86 2.30 -10.17 1.93
C LEU A 86 3.10 -8.97 2.44
N ASP A 87 3.87 -9.14 3.52
CA ASP A 87 4.71 -8.08 4.08
C ASP A 87 5.78 -7.61 3.08
N LEU A 88 6.42 -8.55 2.36
CA LEU A 88 7.40 -8.21 1.33
C LEU A 88 6.78 -7.49 0.13
N ALA A 89 5.59 -7.91 -0.33
CA ALA A 89 4.88 -7.25 -1.42
C ALA A 89 4.47 -5.81 -1.03
N ASN A 90 3.99 -5.63 0.20
CA ASN A 90 3.64 -4.30 0.73
C ASN A 90 4.88 -3.41 0.89
N LYS A 91 6.00 -3.95 1.37
CA LYS A 91 7.27 -3.23 1.51
C LYS A 91 7.76 -2.76 0.14
N GLU A 92 7.81 -3.64 -0.85
CA GLU A 92 8.28 -3.28 -2.20
C GLU A 92 7.37 -2.25 -2.86
N TYR A 93 6.05 -2.36 -2.67
CA TYR A 93 5.13 -1.33 -3.14
C TYR A 93 5.39 0.02 -2.44
N ALA A 94 5.54 0.02 -1.11
CA ALA A 94 5.84 1.24 -0.36
C ALA A 94 7.15 1.91 -0.80
N ASP A 95 8.17 1.12 -1.12
CA ASP A 95 9.45 1.60 -1.67
C ASP A 95 9.25 2.26 -3.04
N PHE A 96 8.49 1.63 -3.94
CA PHE A 96 8.11 2.24 -5.23
C PHE A 96 7.39 3.58 -5.04
N VAL A 97 6.44 3.65 -4.10
CA VAL A 97 5.67 4.87 -3.83
C VAL A 97 6.55 6.06 -3.45
N GLN A 98 7.70 5.85 -2.82
CA GLN A 98 8.63 6.95 -2.49
C GLN A 98 9.22 7.64 -3.74
N THR A 99 9.20 6.96 -4.88
CA THR A 99 9.67 7.50 -6.17
C THR A 99 8.53 8.00 -7.07
N ASP A 100 7.29 7.66 -6.74
CA ASP A 100 6.12 7.99 -7.52
C ASP A 100 5.75 9.49 -7.44
N GLN A 101 5.55 10.10 -8.60
CA GLN A 101 5.22 11.52 -8.70
C GLN A 101 3.84 11.86 -8.16
N VAL A 102 2.85 10.96 -8.29
CA VAL A 102 1.50 11.18 -7.75
C VAL A 102 1.56 11.28 -6.22
N TYR A 103 2.27 10.37 -5.57
CA TYR A 103 2.51 10.44 -4.13
C TYR A 103 3.28 11.70 -3.73
N ARG A 104 4.42 11.99 -4.37
CA ARG A 104 5.27 13.15 -4.04
C ARG A 104 4.53 14.48 -4.15
N ASN A 105 3.83 14.69 -5.26
CA ASN A 105 3.03 15.91 -5.46
C ASN A 105 1.87 15.97 -4.48
N GLY A 106 1.20 14.84 -4.29
CA GLY A 106 0.07 14.72 -3.37
C GLY A 106 0.44 15.06 -1.94
N ILE A 107 1.47 14.43 -1.39
CA ILE A 107 1.88 14.65 0.01
C ILE A 107 2.41 16.07 0.22
N ALA A 108 3.06 16.68 -0.78
CA ALA A 108 3.49 18.08 -0.74
C ALA A 108 2.32 19.06 -0.58
N VAL A 109 1.14 18.71 -1.10
CA VAL A 109 -0.10 19.50 -0.94
C VAL A 109 -0.81 19.17 0.37
N LEU A 110 -0.94 17.89 0.71
CA LEU A 110 -1.75 17.46 1.86
C LEU A 110 -1.06 17.72 3.21
N LEU A 111 0.26 17.52 3.30
CA LEU A 111 0.99 17.61 4.57
C LEU A 111 0.93 19.02 5.21
N PRO A 112 1.07 20.14 4.47
CA PRO A 112 0.88 21.47 5.03
C PRO A 112 -0.52 21.67 5.66
N ILE A 113 -1.57 21.14 5.03
CA ILE A 113 -2.95 21.24 5.55
C ILE A 113 -3.10 20.46 6.86
N ILE A 114 -2.53 19.25 6.92
CA ILE A 114 -2.53 18.41 8.12
C ILE A 114 -1.72 19.07 9.25
N LYS A 115 -0.59 19.72 8.94
CA LYS A 115 0.22 20.46 9.91
C LYS A 115 -0.50 21.71 10.43
N ALA A 116 -1.22 22.43 9.58
CA ALA A 116 -1.96 23.62 9.95
C ALA A 116 -3.21 23.30 10.80
N THR A 117 -3.79 22.12 10.62
CA THR A 117 -4.99 21.68 11.34
C THR A 117 -4.79 20.28 11.94
N PRO A 118 -4.01 20.15 13.03
CA PRO A 118 -3.83 18.87 13.71
C PRO A 118 -5.18 18.28 14.14
N GLY A 119 -5.40 17.00 13.86
CA GLY A 119 -6.68 16.36 14.14
C GLY A 119 -7.76 16.59 13.07
N ILE A 120 -7.40 17.12 11.90
CA ILE A 120 -8.33 17.20 10.76
C ILE A 120 -8.84 15.80 10.40
N LEU A 121 -10.15 15.69 10.16
CA LEU A 121 -10.75 14.43 9.70
C LEU A 121 -10.44 14.23 8.22
N GLN A 122 -10.14 12.99 7.82
CA GLN A 122 -9.90 12.62 6.42
C GLN A 122 -11.05 13.05 5.49
N THR A 123 -12.30 13.02 5.98
CA THR A 123 -13.49 13.50 5.25
C THR A 123 -13.51 15.02 5.03
N ASP A 124 -12.93 15.78 5.95
CA ASP A 124 -12.82 17.24 5.82
C ASP A 124 -11.62 17.61 4.95
N LEU A 125 -10.55 16.81 4.98
CA LEU A 125 -9.44 16.95 4.03
C LEU A 125 -9.91 16.78 2.57
N TYR A 126 -10.81 15.83 2.30
CA TYR A 126 -11.42 15.69 0.97
C TYR A 126 -12.16 16.96 0.51
N LYS A 127 -12.80 17.68 1.43
CA LYS A 127 -13.51 18.93 1.11
C LYS A 127 -12.52 20.07 0.89
N ALA A 128 -11.41 20.08 1.61
CA ALA A 128 -10.36 21.08 1.47
C ALA A 128 -9.57 20.95 0.15
N CYS A 129 -9.57 19.77 -0.46
CA CYS A 129 -8.84 19.48 -1.70
C CYS A 129 -9.77 18.95 -2.82
N PRO A 130 -10.76 19.72 -3.28
CA PRO A 130 -11.75 19.23 -4.25
C PRO A 130 -11.16 18.92 -5.64
N GLY A 131 -9.96 19.42 -5.94
CA GLY A 131 -9.24 19.15 -7.19
C GLY A 131 -8.45 17.84 -7.21
N ILE A 132 -8.47 17.06 -6.11
CA ILE A 132 -7.79 15.77 -6.02
C ILE A 132 -8.86 14.71 -5.75
N GLU A 133 -8.86 13.63 -6.54
CA GLU A 133 -9.78 12.51 -6.34
C GLU A 133 -9.61 11.91 -4.93
N ARG A 134 -10.72 11.48 -4.33
CA ARG A 134 -10.71 10.91 -2.97
C ARG A 134 -9.85 9.66 -2.91
N GLU A 135 -9.85 8.91 -4.00
CA GLU A 135 -9.08 7.71 -4.23
C GLU A 135 -7.58 8.02 -4.10
N THR A 136 -7.13 9.06 -4.80
CA THR A 136 -5.75 9.56 -4.76
C THR A 136 -5.38 10.07 -3.38
N ILE A 137 -6.22 10.89 -2.74
CA ILE A 137 -5.95 11.38 -1.36
C ILE A 137 -5.77 10.19 -0.42
N SER A 138 -6.66 9.20 -0.49
CA SER A 138 -6.61 8.05 0.40
C SER A 138 -5.39 7.16 0.16
N TYR A 139 -5.00 6.99 -1.11
CA TYR A 139 -3.75 6.33 -1.50
C TYR A 139 -2.54 7.05 -0.87
N ILE A 140 -2.46 8.38 -1.01
CA ILE A 140 -1.37 9.17 -0.44
C ILE A 140 -1.34 9.04 1.08
N LEU A 141 -2.48 9.20 1.76
CA LEU A 141 -2.56 9.12 3.23
C LEU A 141 -2.20 7.73 3.76
N TYR A 142 -2.51 6.66 3.02
CA TYR A 142 -2.12 5.32 3.41
C TYR A 142 -0.59 5.18 3.42
N PHE A 143 0.06 5.52 2.31
CA PHE A 143 1.51 5.38 2.22
C PHE A 143 2.24 6.36 3.14
N ALA A 144 1.74 7.58 3.30
CA ALA A 144 2.29 8.54 4.25
C ALA A 144 2.19 8.04 5.70
N ALA A 145 1.15 7.28 6.06
CA ALA A 145 1.07 6.66 7.37
C ALA A 145 2.02 5.46 7.51
N SER A 146 2.16 4.65 6.46
CA SER A 146 3.07 3.50 6.46
C SER A 146 4.55 3.92 6.56
N SER A 147 4.89 5.09 6.03
CA SER A 147 6.23 5.67 6.09
C SER A 147 6.40 6.67 7.24
N GLU A 148 5.51 6.64 8.24
CA GLU A 148 5.55 7.49 9.43
C GLU A 148 5.64 9.01 9.15
N VAL A 149 5.14 9.48 8.00
CA VAL A 149 5.05 10.92 7.68
C VAL A 149 3.85 11.55 8.37
N ILE A 150 2.78 10.78 8.55
CA ILE A 150 1.59 11.16 9.30
C ILE A 150 1.15 10.02 10.23
N ARG A 151 0.36 10.35 11.25
CA ARG A 151 -0.39 9.37 12.04
C ARG A 151 -1.87 9.43 11.68
N ARG A 152 -2.49 8.25 11.55
CA ARG A 152 -3.93 8.09 11.28
C ARG A 152 -4.58 7.37 12.45
N THR A 153 -5.48 8.05 13.15
CA THR A 153 -6.23 7.47 14.28
C THR A 153 -7.68 7.30 13.89
N LYS A 154 -8.22 6.08 14.00
CA LYS A 154 -9.63 5.82 13.65
C LYS A 154 -10.57 6.56 14.61
N LYS A 155 -11.50 7.34 14.07
CA LYS A 155 -12.52 8.11 14.81
C LYS A 155 -13.89 7.89 14.19
N GLY A 156 -14.66 6.99 14.82
CA GLY A 156 -15.95 6.52 14.28
C GLY A 156 -15.77 5.83 12.93
N ARG A 157 -16.32 6.43 11.86
CA ARG A 157 -16.27 5.91 10.48
C ARG A 157 -15.16 6.52 9.62
N THR A 158 -14.35 7.40 10.18
CA THR A 158 -13.29 8.13 9.48
C THR A 158 -11.97 8.06 10.26
N TYR A 159 -10.94 8.72 9.76
CA TYR A 159 -9.65 8.85 10.41
C TYR A 159 -9.37 10.31 10.74
N GLU A 160 -8.81 10.51 11.92
CA GLU A 160 -8.19 11.75 12.35
C GLU A 160 -6.71 11.74 11.96
N LEU A 161 -6.23 12.85 11.40
CA LEU A 161 -4.91 12.96 10.80
C LEU A 161 -4.02 13.90 11.62
N HIS A 162 -2.79 13.46 11.88
CA HIS A 162 -1.75 14.25 12.56
C HIS A 162 -0.46 14.14 11.76
N ALA A 163 0.30 15.23 11.65
CA ALA A 163 1.69 15.12 11.19
C ALA A 163 2.50 14.34 12.23
N ALA A 164 3.46 13.53 11.77
CA ALA A 164 4.32 12.77 12.67
C ALA A 164 5.26 13.65 13.51
#